data_AF-A0A3P7EIA0-F1
#
_entry.id   AF-A0A3P7EIA0-F1
#
_cell.length_a   1.000
_cell.length_b   1.000
_cell.length_c   1.000
_cell.angle_alpha   90.00
_cell.angle_beta   90.00
_cell.angle_gamma   90.00
#
_symmetry.space_group_name_H-M   'P 1'
#
loop_
_entity.id
_entity.type
_entity.pdbx_description
1 polymer ?
#
loop_
_entity_poly.entity_id
_entity_poly.type
_entity_poly.pdbx_seq_one_letter_code
_entity_poly.pdbx_strand_id
1 'polypeptide(L)'
;MQSGKKSICSDDGDTRKWLLGHLHTIQAKALASNLDLPKIYKEKIQMQSGKKSICSDDGDTRKWLLGHLHTIQAKALASNLDLPKIYKEKIQAVPDSNPNEINLNGESLLIATIKYLDDKENRLKYIQLLIDRGVEINFQDKRERRTALMYACIEDNRTEEGLLIAKI
;
A
#
# COMPACT_ATOMS: atom_id res chain seq x y z
N MET A 1 16.16 -32.81 -36.82
CA MET A 1 16.25 -32.68 -35.33
C MET A 1 16.47 -31.21 -34.99
N GLN A 2 16.01 -30.75 -33.82
CA GLN A 2 15.75 -29.36 -33.40
C GLN A 2 14.27 -28.99 -33.61
N SER A 3 13.40 -29.52 -32.74
CA SER A 3 13.11 -28.99 -31.40
C SER A 3 12.29 -27.70 -31.50
N GLY A 4 11.00 -27.87 -31.73
CA GLY A 4 10.05 -26.88 -31.27
C GLY A 4 10.07 -26.81 -29.73
N LYS A 5 9.95 -25.60 -29.19
CA LYS A 5 8.86 -25.27 -28.26
C LYS A 5 8.93 -23.80 -27.86
N LYS A 6 7.79 -23.15 -28.15
CA LYS A 6 7.12 -22.11 -27.37
C LYS A 6 7.78 -20.74 -27.29
N SER A 7 7.56 -20.02 -28.39
CA SER A 7 6.87 -18.73 -28.38
C SER A 7 5.87 -18.55 -27.22
N ILE A 8 5.86 -17.31 -26.70
CA ILE A 8 4.88 -16.66 -25.82
C ILE A 8 5.01 -17.02 -24.33
N CYS A 9 5.47 -16.06 -23.53
CA CYS A 9 4.64 -15.35 -22.54
C CYS A 9 5.32 -14.01 -22.21
N SER A 10 4.76 -12.93 -22.76
CA SER A 10 4.95 -11.58 -22.23
C SER A 10 4.32 -11.53 -20.85
N ASP A 11 5.12 -11.61 -19.78
CA ASP A 11 4.68 -11.17 -18.46
C ASP A 11 5.89 -10.73 -17.63
N ASP A 12 6.37 -9.51 -17.89
CA ASP A 12 7.45 -8.84 -17.13
C ASP A 12 7.13 -8.70 -15.63
N GLY A 13 5.91 -9.02 -15.20
CA GLY A 13 5.51 -9.07 -13.79
C GLY A 13 6.02 -10.30 -13.05
N ASP A 14 6.04 -11.48 -13.70
CA ASP A 14 6.32 -12.75 -13.02
C ASP A 14 7.81 -12.97 -12.76
N THR A 15 8.68 -12.54 -13.68
CA THR A 15 10.14 -12.52 -13.45
C THR A 15 10.50 -11.59 -12.29
N ARG A 16 9.83 -10.45 -12.14
CA ARG A 16 10.04 -9.55 -11.00
C ARG A 16 9.63 -10.19 -9.68
N LYS A 17 8.46 -10.83 -9.61
CA LYS A 17 8.02 -11.56 -8.40
C LYS A 17 8.96 -12.70 -8.04
N TRP A 18 9.42 -13.46 -9.03
CA TRP A 18 10.37 -14.56 -8.82
C TRP A 18 11.71 -14.05 -8.25
N LEU A 19 12.24 -12.97 -8.81
CA LEU A 19 13.49 -12.35 -8.34
C LEU A 19 13.33 -11.73 -6.94
N LEU A 20 12.19 -11.10 -6.64
CA LEU A 20 11.89 -10.54 -5.31
C LEU A 20 11.82 -11.64 -4.24
N GLY A 21 11.15 -12.77 -4.52
CA GLY A 21 11.09 -13.91 -3.60
C GLY A 21 12.46 -14.51 -3.32
N HIS A 22 13.30 -14.63 -4.35
CA HIS A 22 14.66 -15.13 -4.20
C HIS A 22 15.56 -14.15 -3.44
N LEU A 23 15.42 -12.83 -3.68
CA LEU A 23 16.19 -11.80 -2.99
C LEU A 23 15.84 -11.71 -1.50
N HIS A 24 14.55 -11.76 -1.13
CA HIS A 24 14.13 -11.83 0.28
C HIS A 24 14.66 -13.08 0.97
N THR A 25 14.69 -14.22 0.28
CA THR A 25 15.27 -15.47 0.83
C THR A 25 16.77 -15.34 1.09
N ILE A 26 17.50 -14.64 0.20
CA ILE A 26 18.92 -14.33 0.38
C ILE A 26 19.12 -13.33 1.52
N GLN A 27 18.30 -12.27 1.62
CA GLN A 27 18.38 -11.27 2.69
C GLN A 27 18.13 -11.87 4.08
N ALA A 28 17.15 -12.77 4.21
CA ALA A 28 16.86 -13.45 5.47
C ALA A 28 18.04 -14.35 5.92
N LYS A 29 18.70 -15.04 4.98
CA LYS A 29 19.92 -15.81 5.27
C LYS A 29 21.13 -14.92 5.59
N ALA A 30 21.23 -13.75 4.95
CA ALA A 30 22.32 -12.80 5.17
C ALA A 30 22.23 -12.10 6.53
N LEU A 31 21.03 -11.79 7.05
CA LEU A 31 20.89 -11.23 8.39
C LEU A 31 21.33 -12.20 9.51
N ALA A 32 21.25 -13.51 9.24
CA ALA A 32 21.71 -14.53 10.19
C ALA A 32 23.24 -14.73 10.19
N SER A 33 23.95 -14.22 9.19
CA SER A 33 25.40 -14.42 9.07
C SER A 33 26.05 -13.10 8.70
N ASN A 34 26.73 -12.47 9.68
CA ASN A 34 27.55 -11.24 9.54
C ASN A 34 28.67 -11.42 8.48
N LEU A 35 28.29 -11.53 7.21
CA LEU A 35 29.17 -11.73 6.07
C LEU A 35 29.36 -10.37 5.40
N ASP A 36 30.62 -9.92 5.33
CA ASP A 36 30.97 -8.64 4.76
C ASP A 36 30.78 -8.67 3.23
N LEU A 37 29.62 -8.20 2.78
CA LEU A 37 29.20 -8.32 1.38
C LEU A 37 30.12 -7.48 0.45
N PRO A 38 30.51 -8.04 -0.72
CA PRO A 38 31.21 -7.29 -1.76
C PRO A 38 30.48 -5.99 -2.12
N LYS A 39 31.24 -4.92 -2.34
CA LYS A 39 30.73 -3.55 -2.54
C LYS A 39 29.58 -3.46 -3.55
N ILE A 40 29.60 -4.30 -4.60
CA ILE A 40 28.56 -4.38 -5.64
C ILE A 40 27.17 -4.66 -5.04
N TYR A 41 27.04 -5.48 -4.00
CA TYR A 41 25.75 -5.76 -3.35
C TYR A 41 25.32 -4.62 -2.43
N LYS A 42 26.25 -4.00 -1.69
CA LYS A 42 25.95 -2.79 -0.90
C LYS A 42 25.50 -1.65 -1.82
N GLU A 43 26.18 -1.47 -2.96
CA GLU A 43 25.82 -0.52 -4.02
C GLU A 43 24.50 -0.88 -4.69
N LYS A 44 24.15 -2.17 -4.89
CA LYS A 44 22.83 -2.57 -5.44
C LYS A 44 21.70 -2.35 -4.43
N ILE A 45 21.94 -2.59 -3.14
CA ILE A 45 20.99 -2.25 -2.07
C ILE A 45 20.84 -0.72 -2.00
N GLN A 46 21.93 0.04 -2.12
CA GLN A 46 21.89 1.50 -2.20
C GLN A 46 21.27 2.03 -3.51
N MET A 47 21.44 1.35 -4.65
CA MET A 47 20.81 1.70 -5.92
C MET A 47 19.32 1.34 -5.93
N GLN A 48 18.88 0.33 -5.19
CA GLN A 48 17.45 0.11 -4.94
C GLN A 48 16.88 1.13 -3.95
N SER A 49 17.69 1.71 -3.07
CA SER A 49 17.32 2.93 -2.32
C SER A 49 17.54 4.23 -3.11
N GLY A 50 18.18 4.14 -4.27
CA GLY A 50 18.75 5.27 -4.99
C GLY A 50 17.99 5.54 -6.28
N LYS A 51 17.08 6.51 -6.20
CA LYS A 51 16.51 7.24 -7.35
C LYS A 51 15.50 6.42 -8.19
N LYS A 52 14.34 6.11 -7.61
CA LYS A 52 13.11 6.35 -8.40
C LYS A 52 13.03 7.87 -8.53
N SER A 53 13.10 8.33 -9.78
CA SER A 53 13.22 9.75 -10.13
C SER A 53 12.16 10.60 -9.44
N ILE A 54 12.61 11.73 -8.90
CA ILE A 54 11.76 12.81 -8.39
C ILE A 54 11.05 13.46 -9.58
N CYS A 55 9.90 12.93 -9.94
CA CYS A 55 8.83 13.65 -10.62
C CYS A 55 7.60 13.30 -9.81
N SER A 56 6.98 14.29 -9.17
CA SER A 56 5.89 14.13 -8.19
C SER A 56 4.89 13.07 -8.63
N ASP A 57 5.07 11.85 -8.12
CA ASP A 57 4.32 10.66 -8.50
C ASP A 57 3.00 10.58 -7.71
N ASP A 58 2.32 11.72 -7.68
CA ASP A 58 1.02 11.86 -7.03
C ASP A 58 -0.02 10.99 -7.76
N GLY A 59 0.21 10.73 -9.06
CA GLY A 59 -0.60 9.85 -9.90
C GLY A 59 -0.58 8.38 -9.46
N ASP A 60 0.59 7.75 -9.36
CA ASP A 60 0.66 6.35 -8.93
C ASP A 60 0.23 6.20 -7.46
N THR A 61 0.57 7.18 -6.62
CA THR A 61 0.16 7.20 -5.21
C THR A 61 -1.36 7.26 -5.06
N ARG A 62 -2.03 8.11 -5.84
CA ARG A 62 -3.51 8.21 -5.83
C ARG A 62 -4.16 6.96 -6.40
N LYS A 63 -3.60 6.36 -7.46
CA LYS A 63 -4.11 5.10 -8.02
C LYS A 63 -4.01 3.96 -7.01
N TRP A 64 -2.88 3.86 -6.32
CA TRP A 64 -2.67 2.90 -5.23
C TRP A 64 -3.70 3.11 -4.10
N LEU A 65 -3.88 4.36 -3.66
CA LEU A 65 -4.81 4.74 -2.59
C LEU A 65 -6.24 4.34 -2.95
N LEU A 66 -6.74 4.78 -4.11
CA LEU A 66 -8.11 4.49 -4.53
C LEU A 66 -8.34 2.99 -4.73
N GLY A 67 -7.35 2.24 -5.22
CA GLY A 67 -7.46 0.79 -5.34
C GLY A 67 -7.72 0.09 -4.00
N HIS A 68 -6.99 0.49 -2.95
CA HIS A 68 -7.18 -0.06 -1.61
C HIS A 68 -8.52 0.40 -1.01
N LEU A 69 -8.82 1.70 -1.06
CA LEU A 69 -10.06 2.26 -0.53
C LEU A 69 -11.31 1.65 -1.18
N HIS A 70 -11.32 1.50 -2.52
CA HIS A 70 -12.41 0.83 -3.23
C HIS A 70 -12.54 -0.64 -2.85
N THR A 71 -11.43 -1.35 -2.66
CA THR A 71 -11.47 -2.76 -2.22
C THR A 71 -12.10 -2.89 -0.83
N ILE A 72 -11.68 -2.03 0.10
CA ILE A 72 -12.23 -1.99 1.47
C ILE A 72 -13.73 -1.69 1.44
N GLN A 73 -14.13 -0.66 0.69
CA GLN A 73 -15.54 -0.27 0.55
C GLN A 73 -16.38 -1.34 -0.14
N ALA A 74 -15.91 -1.91 -1.24
CA ALA A 74 -16.64 -2.96 -1.96
C ALA A 74 -16.93 -4.16 -1.04
N LYS A 75 -15.95 -4.56 -0.22
CA LYS A 75 -16.14 -5.64 0.77
C LYS A 75 -17.11 -5.25 1.89
N ALA A 76 -17.03 -4.01 2.39
CA ALA A 76 -17.95 -3.51 3.40
C ALA A 76 -19.40 -3.42 2.89
N LEU A 77 -19.59 -3.06 1.62
CA LEU A 77 -20.90 -3.06 0.99
C LEU A 77 -21.40 -4.50 0.75
N ALA A 78 -20.52 -5.38 0.26
CA ALA A 78 -20.84 -6.77 -0.02
C ALA A 78 -21.25 -7.57 1.23
N SER A 79 -20.71 -7.26 2.40
CA SER A 79 -21.09 -7.94 3.65
C SER A 79 -22.54 -7.66 4.07
N ASN A 80 -23.11 -6.54 3.64
CA ASN A 80 -24.47 -6.14 3.98
C ASN A 80 -25.51 -6.59 2.95
N LEU A 81 -25.07 -7.14 1.81
CA LEU A 81 -25.93 -7.56 0.72
C LEU A 81 -26.18 -9.07 0.77
N ASP A 82 -27.43 -9.49 0.61
CA ASP A 82 -27.74 -10.91 0.42
C ASP A 82 -27.47 -11.33 -1.02
N LEU A 83 -26.19 -11.61 -1.29
CA LEU A 83 -25.73 -12.00 -2.61
C LEU A 83 -25.85 -13.52 -2.84
N PRO A 84 -26.18 -13.95 -4.08
CA PRO A 84 -26.06 -15.36 -4.46
C PRO A 84 -24.64 -15.90 -4.21
N LYS A 85 -24.56 -17.19 -3.89
CA LYS A 85 -23.31 -17.85 -3.46
C LYS A 85 -22.11 -17.59 -4.38
N ILE A 86 -22.33 -17.64 -5.69
CA ILE A 86 -21.29 -17.42 -6.70
C ILE A 86 -20.62 -16.04 -6.58
N TYR A 87 -21.35 -15.00 -6.17
CA TYR A 87 -20.79 -13.67 -6.00
C TYR A 87 -20.06 -13.54 -4.66
N LYS A 88 -20.59 -14.15 -3.58
CA LYS A 88 -19.93 -14.23 -2.28
C LYS A 88 -18.55 -14.89 -2.40
N GLU A 89 -18.47 -15.99 -3.14
CA GLU A 89 -17.21 -16.71 -3.43
C GLU A 89 -16.22 -15.84 -4.22
N LYS A 90 -16.68 -15.16 -5.29
CA LYS A 90 -15.84 -14.24 -6.07
C LYS A 90 -15.29 -13.09 -5.23
N ILE A 91 -16.10 -12.53 -4.33
CA ILE A 91 -15.70 -11.42 -3.45
C ILE A 91 -14.72 -11.89 -2.37
N GLN A 92 -14.94 -13.08 -1.80
CA GLN A 92 -14.00 -13.69 -0.84
C GLN A 92 -12.67 -14.05 -1.49
N ALA A 93 -12.66 -14.39 -2.78
CA ALA A 93 -11.44 -14.64 -3.54
C ALA A 93 -10.61 -13.37 -3.81
N VAL A 94 -11.20 -12.17 -3.71
CA VAL A 94 -10.45 -10.91 -3.78
C VAL A 94 -9.62 -10.77 -2.49
N PRO A 95 -8.29 -10.62 -2.58
CA PRO A 95 -7.43 -10.41 -1.41
C PRO A 95 -7.95 -9.28 -0.54
N ASP A 96 -7.87 -9.44 0.78
CA ASP A 96 -8.27 -8.36 1.67
C ASP A 96 -7.25 -7.24 1.68
N SER A 97 -7.76 -6.02 1.66
CA SER A 97 -6.93 -4.83 1.76
C SER A 97 -6.72 -4.56 3.24
N ASN A 98 -5.48 -4.72 3.69
CA ASN A 98 -5.10 -4.41 5.06
C ASN A 98 -5.27 -2.89 5.30
N PRO A 99 -5.98 -2.45 6.36
CA PRO A 99 -6.15 -1.02 6.65
C PRO A 99 -4.82 -0.33 7.00
N ASN A 100 -3.80 -1.10 7.40
CA ASN A 100 -2.47 -0.62 7.79
C ASN A 100 -1.44 -0.69 6.67
N GLU A 101 -1.88 -0.81 5.42
CA GLU A 101 -0.97 -0.73 4.27
C GLU A 101 -0.25 0.62 4.21
N ILE A 102 1.01 0.57 3.79
CA ILE A 102 1.85 1.75 3.60
C ILE A 102 2.22 1.92 2.13
N ASN A 103 2.19 3.15 1.64
CA ASN A 103 2.63 3.43 0.28
C ASN A 103 4.16 3.49 0.16
N LEU A 104 4.66 3.72 -1.05
CA LEU A 104 6.10 3.85 -1.32
C LEU A 104 6.73 5.09 -0.63
N ASN A 105 5.93 6.10 -0.29
CA ASN A 105 6.38 7.28 0.45
C ASN A 105 6.49 7.00 1.96
N GLY A 106 6.09 5.82 2.42
CA GLY A 106 6.10 5.44 3.84
C GLY A 106 4.95 6.04 4.64
N GLU A 107 3.83 6.32 3.99
CA GLU A 107 2.62 6.84 4.61
C GLU A 107 1.59 5.72 4.73
N SER A 108 0.89 5.64 5.86
CA SER A 108 -0.23 4.71 6.02
C SER A 108 -1.39 5.09 5.12
N LEU A 109 -2.28 4.13 4.87
CA LEU A 109 -3.52 4.35 4.12
C LEU A 109 -4.36 5.50 4.71
N LEU A 110 -4.36 5.66 6.04
CA LEU A 110 -5.01 6.77 6.74
C LEU A 110 -4.36 8.13 6.42
N ILE A 111 -3.03 8.23 6.51
CA ILE A 111 -2.31 9.47 6.18
C ILE A 111 -2.51 9.83 4.71
N ALA A 112 -2.38 8.85 3.81
CA ALA A 112 -2.58 9.03 2.38
C ALA A 112 -4.01 9.51 2.05
N THR A 113 -5.02 9.03 2.78
CA THR A 113 -6.42 9.48 2.64
C THR A 113 -6.56 10.97 2.96
N ILE A 114 -5.90 11.47 4.01
CA ILE A 114 -5.94 12.90 4.37
C ILE A 114 -5.23 13.77 3.32
N LYS A 115 -4.10 13.29 2.81
CA LYS A 115 -3.22 14.05 1.90
C LYS A 115 -3.70 14.09 0.46
N TYR A 116 -4.13 12.97 -0.10
CA TYR A 116 -4.27 12.81 -1.56
C TYR A 116 -5.71 12.70 -2.05
N LEU A 117 -6.68 12.62 -1.16
CA LEU A 117 -8.09 12.55 -1.54
C LEU A 117 -8.72 13.95 -1.43
N ASP A 118 -9.16 14.53 -2.53
CA ASP A 118 -9.60 15.94 -2.55
C ASP A 118 -11.03 16.13 -2.04
N ASP A 119 -11.88 15.14 -2.27
CA ASP A 119 -13.27 15.20 -1.90
C ASP A 119 -13.45 14.94 -0.39
N LYS A 120 -14.06 15.91 0.30
CA LYS A 120 -14.22 15.90 1.75
C LYS A 120 -15.16 14.79 2.22
N GLU A 121 -16.29 14.61 1.54
CA GLU A 121 -17.27 13.60 1.92
C GLU A 121 -16.67 12.19 1.82
N ASN A 122 -15.98 11.91 0.72
CA ASN A 122 -15.27 10.65 0.54
C ASN A 122 -14.14 10.49 1.56
N ARG A 123 -13.36 11.54 1.88
CA ARG A 123 -12.35 11.46 2.95
C ARG A 123 -12.95 11.04 4.28
N LEU A 124 -14.00 11.70 4.75
CA LEU A 124 -14.63 11.37 6.03
C LEU A 124 -15.18 9.94 6.04
N LYS A 125 -15.84 9.55 4.94
CA LYS A 125 -16.36 8.19 4.76
C LYS A 125 -15.27 7.14 4.81
N TYR A 126 -14.15 7.34 4.10
CA TYR A 126 -13.04 6.38 4.11
C TYR A 126 -12.29 6.38 5.44
N ILE A 127 -12.11 7.52 6.08
CA ILE A 127 -11.50 7.58 7.42
C ILE A 127 -12.33 6.74 8.40
N GLN A 128 -13.66 6.94 8.46
CA GLN A 128 -14.53 6.13 9.30
C GLN A 128 -14.42 4.64 8.97
N LEU A 129 -14.44 4.28 7.69
CA LEU A 129 -14.34 2.90 7.27
C LEU A 129 -12.99 2.25 7.64
N LEU A 130 -11.89 3.00 7.60
CA LEU A 130 -10.57 2.54 8.02
C LEU A 130 -10.51 2.35 9.55
N ILE A 131 -11.12 3.25 10.31
CA ILE A 131 -11.26 3.16 11.77
C ILE A 131 -12.03 1.89 12.15
N ASP A 132 -13.17 1.65 11.52
CA ASP A 132 -14.01 0.47 11.76
C ASP A 132 -13.27 -0.84 11.44
N ARG A 133 -12.24 -0.78 10.59
CA ARG A 133 -11.37 -1.92 10.23
C ARG A 133 -10.14 -2.07 11.14
N GLY A 134 -9.94 -1.20 12.13
CA GLY A 134 -8.81 -1.28 13.06
C GLY A 134 -7.51 -0.70 12.50
N VAL A 135 -7.57 0.44 11.81
CA VAL A 135 -6.38 1.17 11.35
C VAL A 135 -5.52 1.68 12.51
N GLU A 136 -4.21 1.69 12.33
CA GLU A 136 -3.20 2.21 13.26
C GLU A 136 -3.19 3.74 13.21
N ILE A 137 -4.00 4.35 14.06
CA ILE A 137 -4.22 5.81 14.11
C ILE A 137 -2.93 6.58 14.43
N ASN A 138 -2.09 6.00 15.29
CA ASN A 138 -0.86 6.63 15.76
C ASN A 138 0.37 6.36 14.87
N PHE A 139 0.17 5.72 13.70
CA PHE A 139 1.24 5.51 12.74
C PHE A 139 1.88 6.85 12.34
N GLN A 140 3.20 6.91 12.35
CA GLN A 140 3.97 8.07 11.89
C GLN A 140 4.54 7.80 10.50
N ASP A 141 4.35 8.74 9.57
CA ASP A 141 4.95 8.60 8.25
C ASP A 141 6.49 8.53 8.33
N LYS A 142 7.09 7.82 7.38
CA LYS A 142 8.55 7.57 7.41
C LYS A 142 9.39 8.82 7.12
N ARG A 143 8.84 9.83 6.46
CA ARG A 143 9.59 11.00 5.96
C ARG A 143 9.62 12.12 6.99
N GLU A 144 8.45 12.56 7.44
CA GLU A 144 8.26 13.71 8.33
C GLU A 144 7.94 13.29 9.78
N ARG A 145 7.74 12.00 10.03
CA ARG A 145 7.37 11.46 11.36
C ARG A 145 6.06 12.02 11.90
N ARG A 146 5.12 12.36 11.02
CA ARG A 146 3.82 12.93 11.38
C ARG A 146 2.75 11.86 11.43
N THR A 147 1.84 11.98 12.39
CA THR A 147 0.65 11.15 12.47
C THR A 147 -0.47 11.69 11.58
N ALA A 148 -1.50 10.89 11.35
CA ALA A 148 -2.70 11.34 10.63
C ALA A 148 -3.33 12.59 11.27
N LEU A 149 -3.39 12.65 12.61
CA LEU A 149 -3.91 13.81 13.33
C LEU A 149 -3.05 15.07 13.09
N MET A 150 -1.73 14.95 13.04
CA MET A 150 -0.85 16.08 12.74
C MET A 150 -1.11 16.63 11.33
N TYR A 151 -1.28 15.76 10.32
CA TYR A 151 -1.66 16.21 8.98
C TYR A 151 -3.01 16.92 8.98
N ALA A 152 -4.00 16.40 9.73
CA ALA A 152 -5.30 17.04 9.84
C ALA A 152 -5.25 18.43 10.49
N CYS A 153 -4.30 18.68 11.39
CA CYS A 153 -4.10 19.98 12.01
C CYS A 153 -3.25 20.96 11.17
N ILE A 154 -2.38 20.44 10.29
CA ILE A 154 -1.53 21.27 9.41
C ILE A 154 -2.32 21.82 8.23
N GLU A 155 -3.29 21.04 7.74
CA GLU A 155 -4.11 21.42 6.60
C GLU A 155 -5.36 22.19 7.07
N ASP A 156 -5.52 23.44 6.64
CA ASP A 156 -6.61 24.35 7.10
C ASP A 156 -8.04 23.78 6.91
N ASN A 157 -8.21 22.87 5.95
CA ASN A 157 -9.50 22.27 5.58
C ASN A 157 -9.62 20.78 5.97
N ARG A 158 -8.87 20.32 6.98
CA ARG A 158 -8.92 18.95 7.49
C ARG A 158 -9.41 18.83 8.94
N THR A 159 -10.04 19.87 9.45
CA THR A 159 -10.54 19.93 10.84
C THR A 159 -11.51 18.80 11.19
N GLU A 160 -12.41 18.43 10.28
CA GLU A 160 -13.40 17.37 10.55
C GLU A 160 -12.77 15.98 10.57
N GLU A 161 -11.77 15.75 9.72
CA GLU A 161 -10.95 14.56 9.68
C GLU A 161 -10.18 14.40 10.99
N GLY A 162 -9.58 15.50 11.48
CA GLY A 162 -8.90 15.53 12.78
C GLY A 162 -9.85 15.22 13.94
N LEU A 163 -11.05 15.80 13.93
CA LEU A 163 -12.08 15.52 14.93
C LEU A 163 -12.55 14.06 14.90
N LEU A 164 -12.65 13.45 13.71
CA LEU A 164 -13.05 12.06 13.56
C LEU A 164 -11.99 11.11 14.13
N ILE A 165 -10.72 11.40 13.83
CA ILE A 165 -9.57 10.61 14.29
C ILE A 165 -9.37 10.76 15.81
N ALA A 166 -9.60 11.94 16.37
CA ALA A 166 -9.41 12.21 17.79
C ALA A 166 -10.52 11.64 18.72
N LYS A 167 -11.62 11.13 18.16
CA LYS A 167 -12.75 10.58 18.93
C LYS A 167 -12.56 9.13 19.40
N ILE A 168 -11.49 8.47 18.96
CA ILE A 168 -11.23 7.04 19.20
C ILE A 168 -10.22 6.90 20.33
#